data_AF-A0A8C3IHB1-F1
#
_entry.id   AF-A0A8C3IHB1-F1
#
_cell.length_a   1.000
_cell.length_b   1.000
_cell.length_c   1.000
_cell.angle_alpha   90.00
_cell.angle_beta   90.00
_cell.angle_gamma   90.00
#
_symmetry.space_group_name_H-M   'P 1'
#
loop_
_entity.id
_entity.type
_entity.pdbx_description
1 polymer ?
#
loop_
_entity_poly.entity_id
_entity_poly.type
_entity_poly.pdbx_seq_one_letter_code
_entity_poly.pdbx_strand_id
1 'polypeptide(L)'
;DVWCRLCCKGVDFPTDITDVSEPAKDLIRGLLCHQELRLGQNGIEDFKRHPFFESINWDNIRASTPPYVPEVNSPADTSNFDVDDDTLKELVSVALRGAVLQGRVAGLGRGHSALAVGAGPSAMLWGAVLLTGSTFL
;
A
#
# COMPACT_ATOMS: atom_id res chain seq x y z
N ASP A 1 30.46 5.29 6.89
CA ASP A 1 29.48 5.76 5.89
C ASP A 1 28.92 4.56 5.12
N VAL A 2 27.59 4.49 4.98
CA VAL A 2 26.89 3.39 4.29
C VAL A 2 27.38 3.23 2.85
N TRP A 3 27.79 4.34 2.23
CA TRP A 3 28.29 4.41 0.87
C TRP A 3 29.63 3.68 0.66
N CYS A 4 30.64 3.86 1.54
CA CYS A 4 31.86 3.04 1.48
C CYS A 4 31.57 1.55 1.57
N ARG A 5 30.57 1.14 2.36
CA ARG A 5 30.26 -0.29 2.53
C ARG A 5 29.66 -0.90 1.27
N LEU A 6 28.83 -0.15 0.53
CA LEU A 6 28.26 -0.57 -0.76
C LEU A 6 29.29 -0.59 -1.89
N CYS A 7 30.09 0.46 -2.04
CA CYS A 7 31.03 0.56 -3.16
C CYS A 7 32.28 -0.33 -3.00
N CYS A 8 32.72 -0.63 -1.77
CA CYS A 8 33.97 -1.37 -1.55
C CYS A 8 33.80 -2.89 -1.40
N LYS A 9 32.61 -3.38 -0.99
CA LYS A 9 32.38 -4.82 -0.82
C LYS A 9 31.82 -5.52 -2.06
N GLY A 10 31.32 -4.76 -3.03
CA GLY A 10 30.57 -5.32 -4.14
C GLY A 10 29.18 -5.83 -3.69
N VAL A 11 28.33 -6.12 -4.66
CA VAL A 11 26.97 -6.62 -4.43
C VAL A 11 26.97 -8.13 -4.59
N ASP A 12 26.64 -8.82 -3.50
CA ASP A 12 26.41 -10.27 -3.51
C ASP A 12 24.94 -10.56 -3.80
N PHE A 13 24.70 -11.44 -4.76
CA PHE A 13 23.37 -11.94 -5.06
C PHE A 13 23.12 -13.21 -4.24
N PRO A 14 21.98 -13.32 -3.52
CA PRO A 14 21.62 -14.53 -2.80
C PRO A 14 21.58 -15.73 -3.76
N THR A 15 22.23 -16.84 -3.39
CA THR A 15 22.35 -18.04 -4.24
C THR A 15 21.05 -18.85 -4.32
N ASP A 16 20.14 -18.62 -3.38
CA ASP A 16 18.81 -19.21 -3.31
C ASP A 16 17.81 -18.57 -4.28
N ILE A 17 18.13 -17.40 -4.84
CA ILE A 17 17.29 -16.70 -5.82
C ILE A 17 17.90 -16.85 -7.22
N THR A 18 17.29 -17.70 -8.03
CA THR A 18 17.74 -17.98 -9.41
C THR A 18 17.10 -17.09 -10.48
N ASP A 19 16.09 -16.30 -10.10
CA ASP A 19 15.22 -15.59 -11.05
C ASP A 19 15.84 -14.30 -11.60
N VAL A 20 17.00 -13.92 -11.09
CA VAL A 20 17.75 -12.76 -11.58
C VAL A 20 18.68 -13.20 -12.71
N SER A 21 18.42 -12.70 -13.92
CA SER A 21 19.25 -13.01 -15.09
C SER A 21 20.67 -12.44 -14.95
N GLU A 22 21.66 -13.06 -15.59
CA GLU A 22 23.04 -12.56 -15.58
C GLU A 22 23.17 -11.12 -16.14
N PRO A 23 22.48 -10.73 -17.23
CA PRO A 23 22.46 -9.32 -17.66
C PRO A 23 21.93 -8.37 -16.58
N ALA A 24 20.94 -8.79 -15.77
CA ALA A 24 20.44 -7.95 -14.68
C ALA A 24 21.48 -7.80 -13.56
N LYS A 25 22.17 -8.90 -13.21
CA LYS A 25 23.26 -8.85 -12.21
C LYS A 25 24.42 -7.98 -12.69
N ASP A 26 24.79 -8.08 -13.96
CA ASP A 26 25.84 -7.28 -14.59
C ASP A 26 25.50 -5.78 -14.53
N LEU A 27 24.26 -5.42 -14.92
CA LEU A 27 23.78 -4.04 -14.82
C LEU A 27 23.90 -3.49 -13.40
N ILE A 28 23.45 -4.25 -12.40
CA ILE A 28 23.48 -3.83 -10.99
C ILE A 28 24.93 -3.63 -10.51
N ARG A 29 25.85 -4.53 -10.87
CA ARG A 29 27.28 -4.39 -10.53
C ARG A 29 27.90 -3.15 -11.20
N GLY A 30 27.54 -2.87 -12.46
CA GLY A 30 27.99 -1.68 -13.17
C GLY A 30 27.47 -0.36 -12.59
N LEU A 31 26.30 -0.38 -11.94
CA LEU A 31 25.73 0.78 -11.25
C LEU A 31 26.27 0.96 -9.82
N LEU A 32 26.45 -0.14 -9.09
CA LEU A 32 26.87 -0.17 -7.69
C LEU A 32 28.38 -0.38 -7.54
N CYS A 33 29.15 0.53 -8.14
CA CYS A 33 30.60 0.56 -8.06
C CYS A 33 31.13 1.98 -7.76
N HIS A 34 32.47 2.14 -7.80
CA HIS A 34 33.10 3.46 -7.68
C HIS A 34 32.62 4.41 -8.79
N GLN A 35 32.47 5.70 -8.47
CA GLN A 35 31.94 6.70 -9.42
C GLN A 35 32.72 6.73 -10.76
N GLU A 36 34.03 6.50 -10.70
CA GLU A 36 34.96 6.51 -11.84
C GLU A 36 34.81 5.30 -12.78
N LEU A 37 34.06 4.28 -12.37
CA LEU A 37 33.79 3.07 -13.16
C LEU A 37 32.29 2.86 -13.40
N ARG A 38 31.44 3.76 -12.90
CA ARG A 38 29.98 3.60 -12.92
C ARG A 38 29.45 3.67 -14.34
N LEU A 39 28.62 2.69 -14.71
CA LEU A 39 27.91 2.68 -15.98
C LEU A 39 27.17 4.01 -16.20
N GLY A 40 27.29 4.59 -17.41
CA GLY A 40 26.71 5.88 -17.76
C GLY A 40 27.72 7.02 -17.89
N GLN A 41 29.04 6.75 -17.81
CA GLN A 41 30.07 7.76 -18.08
C GLN A 41 30.00 8.31 -19.51
N ASN A 42 29.61 7.48 -20.48
CA ASN A 42 29.37 7.91 -21.85
C ASN A 42 27.89 8.29 -22.08
N GLY A 43 27.15 8.59 -21.00
CA GLY A 43 25.74 8.95 -21.04
C GLY A 43 24.82 7.77 -21.36
N ILE A 44 23.69 8.06 -22.01
CA ILE A 44 22.61 7.09 -22.24
C ILE A 44 23.02 5.91 -23.14
N GLU A 45 24.02 6.11 -23.99
CA GLU A 45 24.46 5.08 -24.94
C GLU A 45 25.06 3.86 -24.24
N ASP A 46 25.62 4.02 -23.03
CA ASP A 46 26.06 2.89 -22.21
C ASP A 46 24.89 1.97 -21.84
N PHE A 47 23.72 2.54 -21.58
CA PHE A 47 22.50 1.80 -21.23
C PHE A 47 21.85 1.17 -22.45
N LYS A 48 21.79 1.90 -23.58
CA LYS A 48 21.22 1.37 -24.83
C LYS A 48 21.96 0.14 -25.35
N ARG A 49 23.28 0.09 -25.17
CA ARG A 49 24.13 -1.04 -25.60
C ARG A 49 24.15 -2.19 -24.59
N HIS A 50 23.63 -2.01 -23.38
CA HIS A 50 23.72 -3.01 -22.33
C HIS A 50 22.75 -4.17 -22.59
N PRO A 51 23.17 -5.45 -22.51
CA PRO A 51 22.33 -6.60 -22.86
C PRO A 51 21.00 -6.68 -22.10
N PHE A 52 20.96 -6.20 -20.85
CA PHE A 52 19.73 -6.11 -20.06
C PHE A 52 18.59 -5.33 -20.76
N PHE A 53 18.93 -4.32 -21.59
CA PHE A 53 17.95 -3.47 -22.27
C PHE A 53 17.79 -3.79 -23.77
N GLU A 54 18.26 -4.95 -24.24
CA GLU A 54 18.26 -5.30 -25.67
C GLU A 54 16.85 -5.30 -26.30
N SER A 55 15.82 -5.59 -25.51
CA SER A 55 14.42 -5.65 -25.96
C SER A 55 13.69 -4.30 -25.92
N ILE A 56 14.34 -3.25 -25.41
CA ILE A 56 13.72 -1.94 -25.25
C ILE A 56 13.85 -1.13 -26.53
N ASN A 57 12.71 -0.72 -27.10
CA ASN A 57 12.65 0.32 -28.10
C ASN A 57 12.73 1.71 -27.43
N TRP A 58 13.93 2.25 -27.35
CA TRP A 58 14.22 3.52 -26.68
C TRP A 58 13.52 4.74 -27.31
N ASP A 59 13.34 4.75 -28.63
CA ASP A 59 12.70 5.86 -29.35
C ASP A 59 11.19 5.91 -29.10
N ASN A 60 10.59 4.77 -28.73
CA ASN A 60 9.14 4.64 -28.54
C ASN A 60 8.73 4.17 -27.13
N ILE A 61 9.62 4.28 -26.15
CA ILE A 61 9.39 3.75 -24.79
C ILE A 61 8.16 4.34 -24.10
N ARG A 62 7.78 5.57 -24.45
CA ARG A 62 6.60 6.25 -23.88
C ARG A 62 5.27 5.78 -24.47
N ALA A 63 5.29 5.18 -25.65
CA ALA A 63 4.10 4.65 -26.30
C ALA A 63 3.95 3.14 -26.12
N SER A 64 4.91 2.47 -25.46
CA SER A 64 4.75 1.07 -25.12
C SER A 64 3.67 0.88 -24.06
N THR A 65 2.98 -0.24 -24.12
CA THR A 65 2.03 -0.62 -23.07
C THR A 65 2.81 -0.91 -21.78
N PRO A 66 2.51 -0.23 -20.67
CA PRO A 66 3.17 -0.52 -19.40
C PRO A 66 2.76 -1.92 -18.89
N PRO A 67 3.66 -2.65 -18.21
CA PRO A 67 3.34 -3.97 -17.67
C PRO A 67 2.33 -3.91 -16.52
N TYR A 68 2.20 -2.75 -15.87
CA TYR A 68 1.27 -2.51 -14.77
C TYR A 68 0.61 -1.15 -14.94
N VAL A 69 -0.71 -1.12 -14.78
CA VAL A 69 -1.53 0.09 -14.74
C VAL A 69 -2.25 0.08 -13.40
N PRO A 70 -1.98 1.04 -12.49
CA PRO A 70 -2.66 1.08 -11.19
C PRO A 70 -4.14 1.44 -11.37
N GLU A 71 -4.98 0.93 -10.47
CA GLU A 71 -6.39 1.30 -10.40
C GLU A 71 -6.54 2.70 -9.83
N VAL A 72 -7.35 3.54 -10.49
CA VAL A 72 -7.67 4.90 -10.06
C VAL A 72 -9.18 5.11 -10.20
N ASN A 73 -9.85 5.31 -9.08
CA ASN A 73 -11.30 5.34 -8.98
C ASN A 73 -11.88 6.76 -9.10
N SER A 74 -11.09 7.80 -8.81
CA SER A 74 -11.51 9.20 -8.89
C SER A 74 -10.34 10.18 -8.99
N PRO A 75 -10.57 11.45 -9.38
CA PRO A 75 -9.52 12.48 -9.40
C PRO A 75 -8.87 12.78 -8.05
N ALA A 76 -9.52 12.41 -6.95
CA ALA A 76 -9.01 12.57 -5.59
C ALA A 76 -8.60 11.22 -4.96
N ASP A 77 -8.47 10.16 -5.76
CA ASP A 77 -8.08 8.84 -5.28
C ASP A 77 -6.61 8.84 -4.81
N THR A 78 -6.40 8.54 -3.52
CA THR A 78 -5.08 8.42 -2.90
C THR A 78 -4.78 6.99 -2.46
N SER A 79 -5.54 5.98 -2.92
CA SER A 79 -5.41 4.58 -2.50
C SER A 79 -4.06 3.92 -2.85
N ASN A 80 -3.34 4.47 -3.84
CA ASN A 80 -1.98 4.03 -4.22
C ASN A 80 -0.87 4.68 -3.36
N PHE A 81 -1.24 5.47 -2.35
CA PHE A 81 -0.33 6.06 -1.36
C PHE A 81 -0.60 5.45 0.02
N ASP A 82 0.45 5.29 0.82
CA ASP A 82 0.31 4.83 2.20
C ASP A 82 -0.52 5.83 3.03
N VAL A 83 -1.31 5.31 3.98
CA VAL A 83 -2.03 6.15 4.94
C VAL A 83 -1.19 6.32 6.19
N ASP A 84 -0.80 7.55 6.51
CA ASP A 84 -0.10 7.83 7.76
C ASP A 84 -1.05 7.63 8.94
N ASP A 85 -0.76 6.64 9.79
CA ASP A 85 -1.53 6.28 10.99
C ASP A 85 -1.81 7.47 11.93
N ASP A 86 -0.93 8.46 11.93
CA ASP A 86 -1.03 9.61 12.84
C ASP A 86 -2.18 10.56 12.44
N THR A 87 -2.51 10.65 11.15
CA THR A 87 -3.68 11.41 10.67
C THR A 87 -5.00 10.71 11.03
N LEU A 88 -5.02 9.38 10.99
CA LEU A 88 -6.19 8.58 11.37
C LEU A 88 -6.45 8.60 12.87
N LYS A 89 -5.39 8.52 13.68
CA LYS A 89 -5.50 8.61 15.15
C LYS A 89 -6.07 9.95 15.58
N GLU A 90 -5.69 11.05 14.92
CA GLU A 90 -6.22 12.38 15.24
C GLU A 90 -7.71 12.50 14.91
N LEU A 91 -8.13 12.02 13.73
CA LEU A 91 -9.54 12.03 13.31
C LEU A 91 -10.42 11.12 14.20
N VAL A 92 -9.95 9.91 14.52
CA VAL A 92 -10.64 8.99 15.44
C VAL A 92 -10.70 9.58 16.84
N SER A 93 -9.63 10.23 17.31
CA SER A 93 -9.60 10.89 18.60
C SER A 93 -10.56 12.08 18.66
N VAL A 94 -10.65 12.90 17.60
CA VAL A 94 -11.65 13.99 17.49
C VAL A 94 -13.07 13.43 17.46
N ALA A 95 -13.32 12.38 16.70
CA ALA A 95 -14.63 11.73 16.62
C ALA A 95 -15.05 11.10 17.96
N LEU A 96 -14.14 10.41 18.65
CA LEU A 96 -14.38 9.86 19.99
C LEU A 96 -14.61 10.96 21.01
N ARG A 97 -13.83 12.05 20.98
CA ARG A 97 -14.05 13.23 21.82
C ARG A 97 -15.45 13.81 21.60
N GLY A 98 -15.88 13.93 20.35
CA GLY A 98 -17.24 14.38 20.01
C GLY A 98 -18.33 13.43 20.51
N ALA A 99 -18.19 12.12 20.30
CA ALA A 99 -19.18 11.11 20.71
C ALA A 99 -19.31 10.98 22.24
N VAL A 100 -18.20 11.16 22.97
CA VAL A 100 -18.17 11.21 24.45
C VAL A 100 -18.92 12.44 24.96
N LEU A 101 -18.71 13.62 24.36
CA LEU A 101 -19.43 14.84 24.72
C LEU A 101 -20.93 14.75 24.42
N GLN A 102 -21.32 14.02 23.37
CA GLN A 102 -22.73 13.75 23.04
C GLN A 102 -23.38 12.61 23.85
N GLY A 103 -22.66 11.99 24.80
CA GLY A 103 -23.20 10.91 25.65
C GLY A 103 -23.52 9.60 24.89
N ARG A 104 -22.96 9.39 23.70
CA ARG A 104 -23.26 8.25 22.82
C ARG A 104 -22.37 7.02 23.05
N VAL A 105 -21.38 7.10 23.92
CA VAL A 105 -20.51 5.98 24.29
C VAL A 105 -20.70 5.68 25.77
N ALA A 106 -21.42 4.60 26.09
CA ALA A 106 -21.48 4.08 27.46
C ALA A 106 -20.11 3.49 27.82
N GLY A 107 -19.47 4.03 28.86
CA GLY A 107 -18.15 3.59 29.31
C GLY A 107 -18.15 2.10 29.63
N LEU A 108 -17.31 1.33 28.94
CA LEU A 108 -17.05 -0.06 29.29
C LEU A 108 -16.21 -0.10 30.57
N GLY A 109 -16.89 -0.15 31.72
CA GLY A 109 -16.28 -0.36 33.02
C GLY A 109 -15.62 -1.74 33.09
N ARG A 110 -14.31 -1.76 33.37
CA ARG A 110 -13.55 -2.96 33.75
C ARG A 110 -14.09 -3.50 35.07
N GLY A 111 -14.55 -4.75 35.11
CA GLY A 111 -14.78 -5.44 36.37
C GLY A 111 -15.69 -6.67 36.32
N HIS A 112 -15.09 -7.82 36.05
CA HIS A 112 -15.42 -9.15 36.60
C HIS A 112 -16.54 -10.00 35.94
N SER A 113 -16.09 -11.16 35.47
CA SER A 113 -16.71 -12.47 35.26
C SER A 113 -18.22 -12.60 35.03
N ALA A 114 -18.53 -13.24 33.91
CA ALA A 114 -19.84 -13.73 33.50
C ALA A 114 -20.50 -14.69 34.51
N LEU A 115 -21.83 -14.61 34.63
CA LEU A 115 -22.72 -15.76 34.43
C LEU A 115 -24.14 -15.28 34.07
N ALA A 116 -24.68 -15.87 33.02
CA ALA A 116 -26.03 -15.67 32.51
C ALA A 116 -27.09 -16.43 33.34
N VAL A 117 -28.37 -16.08 33.14
CA VAL A 117 -29.60 -16.93 33.07
C VAL A 117 -30.81 -15.97 33.28
N GLY A 118 -31.87 -15.93 32.47
CA GLY A 118 -32.34 -16.91 31.51
C GLY A 118 -33.30 -16.37 30.43
N ALA A 119 -33.45 -17.20 29.39
CA ALA A 119 -34.46 -17.17 28.33
C ALA A 119 -35.85 -17.56 28.89
N GLY A 120 -37.02 -17.25 28.32
CA GLY A 120 -37.53 -16.69 27.04
C GLY A 120 -39.07 -16.57 27.20
N PRO A 121 -39.96 -16.87 26.23
CA PRO A 121 -39.93 -16.77 24.77
C PRO A 121 -41.27 -16.23 24.15
N SER A 122 -41.24 -15.20 23.30
CA SER A 122 -42.29 -14.81 22.30
C SER A 122 -42.02 -13.36 21.88
N ALA A 123 -41.89 -12.94 20.63
CA ALA A 123 -42.17 -13.57 19.36
C ALA A 123 -41.23 -12.90 18.34
N MET A 124 -40.42 -13.70 17.65
CA MET A 124 -40.03 -13.34 16.29
C MET A 124 -41.18 -13.75 15.38
N LEU A 125 -41.37 -12.99 14.28
CA LEU A 125 -42.13 -13.35 13.07
C LEU A 125 -43.67 -13.22 13.13
N TRP A 126 -44.16 -11.98 13.07
CA TRP A 126 -45.28 -11.58 12.21
C TRP A 126 -44.86 -10.22 11.64
N GLY A 127 -44.46 -10.08 10.38
CA GLY A 127 -45.29 -10.26 9.20
C GLY A 127 -45.20 -8.94 8.44
N ALA A 128 -44.52 -8.94 7.29
CA ALA A 128 -44.68 -7.89 6.31
C ALA A 128 -46.18 -7.79 5.97
N VAL A 129 -46.75 -6.58 5.88
CA VAL A 129 -47.88 -6.21 5.00
C VAL A 129 -48.37 -4.77 5.30
N LEU A 130 -48.24 -3.94 4.26
CA LEU A 130 -49.15 -2.87 3.79
C LEU A 130 -49.43 -1.65 4.71
N LEU A 131 -49.01 -0.47 4.26
CA LEU A 131 -49.86 0.56 3.62
C LEU A 131 -51.04 1.00 4.49
N THR A 132 -50.89 2.13 5.16
CA THR A 132 -51.70 3.36 5.05
C THR A 132 -50.92 4.39 5.89
N GLY A 133 -50.47 5.55 5.39
CA GLY A 133 -51.26 6.52 4.67
C GLY A 133 -52.20 7.24 5.66
N SER A 134 -51.71 8.25 6.39
CA SER A 134 -52.48 9.46 6.73
C SER A 134 -51.66 10.50 7.51
N THR A 135 -51.48 11.61 6.81
CA THR A 135 -51.42 13.03 7.23
C THR A 135 -51.95 13.42 8.61
N PHE A 136 -51.24 14.33 9.29
CA PHE A 136 -51.69 15.46 10.15
C PHE A 136 -50.36 16.19 10.49
N LEU A 137 -50.05 17.47 10.21
CA LEU A 137 -50.74 18.71 9.87
C LEU A 137 -49.86 19.51 8.89
#